data_AF-A0AA42ETD3-F1
#
_entry.id   AF-A0AA42ETD3-F1
#
_cell.length_a   1.000
_cell.length_b   1.000
_cell.length_c   1.000
_cell.angle_alpha   90.00
_cell.angle_beta   90.00
_cell.angle_gamma   90.00
#
_symmetry.space_group_name_H-M   'P 1'
#
loop_
_entity.id
_entity.type
_entity.pdbx_description
1 polymer ?
#
loop_
_entity_poly.entity_id
_entity_poly.type
_entity_poly.pdbx_seq_one_letter_code
_entity_poly.pdbx_strand_id
1 'polypeptide(L)'
;MESTKGLFTHADVQRIIEKRGIDVNTLPTQAEIEHRFYERSMAALNRKKARAIYRYSVFPGNVPAKFTFEKWQPELQTDQQNSRNLGNRAYKLTKQMTEVPKNVVLFGPRGTGKTSLALAMLTRLRDQGQSGLFISTAELSNLMGLQYDAPDVRLRLAGIERAMKEAGVLLLDDFGTEGGMKLDIKPVRRDMQELMYRVANARLDFESNSPRLSTIITTNNELSELEHMYNSKLISRLIPKSKDCTLNFEDLKDVRGKQK
;
A
#
# COMPACT_ATOMS: atom_id res chain seq x y z
N MET A 1 -30.98 -36.08 10.15
CA MET A 1 -29.53 -36.13 9.82
C MET A 1 -28.93 -37.22 10.67
N GLU A 2 -28.79 -38.42 10.12
CA GLU A 2 -28.16 -39.55 10.80
C GLU A 2 -26.68 -39.22 11.06
N SER A 3 -26.27 -39.40 12.31
CA SER A 3 -24.91 -39.18 12.78
C SER A 3 -23.97 -40.17 12.08
N THR A 4 -22.96 -39.65 11.39
CA THR A 4 -21.89 -40.42 10.73
C THR A 4 -20.98 -41.20 11.69
N LYS A 5 -21.25 -41.18 13.00
CA LYS A 5 -20.63 -42.07 14.00
C LYS A 5 -21.09 -43.52 13.78
N GLY A 6 -20.50 -44.20 12.81
CA GLY A 6 -20.78 -45.61 12.53
C GLY A 6 -20.30 -46.14 11.17
N LEU A 7 -19.80 -45.28 10.28
CA LEU A 7 -19.44 -45.69 8.91
C LEU A 7 -18.14 -46.50 8.77
N PHE A 8 -17.25 -46.46 9.77
CA PHE A 8 -16.00 -47.23 9.76
C PHE A 8 -15.71 -47.76 11.16
N THR A 9 -15.49 -49.06 11.26
CA THR A 9 -14.96 -49.67 12.48
C THR A 9 -13.43 -49.53 12.52
N HIS A 10 -12.83 -49.69 13.69
CA HIS A 10 -11.37 -49.70 13.83
C HIS A 10 -10.70 -50.72 12.88
N ALA A 11 -11.34 -51.87 12.66
CA ALA A 11 -10.87 -52.91 11.75
C ALA A 11 -10.95 -52.50 10.26
N ASP A 12 -11.93 -51.68 9.88
CA ASP A 12 -12.04 -51.15 8.53
C ASP A 12 -10.94 -50.11 8.25
N VAL A 13 -10.64 -49.26 9.24
CA VAL A 13 -9.53 -48.29 9.16
C VAL A 13 -8.19 -49.02 9.04
N GLN A 14 -7.96 -50.07 9.85
CA GLN A 14 -6.73 -50.89 9.79
C GLN A 14 -6.55 -51.53 8.39
N ARG A 15 -7.60 -52.14 7.83
CA ARG A 15 -7.60 -52.72 6.47
C ARG A 15 -7.25 -51.69 5.40
N ILE A 16 -7.73 -50.45 5.54
CA ILE A 16 -7.43 -49.37 4.59
C ILE A 16 -5.96 -48.94 4.70
N ILE A 17 -5.43 -48.80 5.91
CA ILE A 17 -4.03 -48.44 6.19
C ILE A 17 -3.10 -49.47 5.57
N GLU A 18 -3.32 -50.75 5.82
CA GLU A 18 -2.52 -51.86 5.28
C GLU A 18 -2.61 -51.94 3.75
N LYS A 19 -3.83 -51.88 3.18
CA LYS A 19 -4.05 -51.96 1.73
C LYS A 19 -3.44 -50.79 0.96
N ARG A 20 -3.34 -49.60 1.57
CA ARG A 20 -2.77 -48.40 0.95
C ARG A 20 -1.33 -48.12 1.36
N GLY A 21 -0.73 -48.94 2.22
CA GLY A 21 0.64 -48.74 2.72
C GLY A 21 0.83 -47.39 3.42
N ILE A 22 -0.18 -46.93 4.16
CA ILE A 22 -0.13 -45.62 4.84
C ILE A 22 0.70 -45.76 6.12
N ASP A 23 1.79 -45.00 6.25
CA ASP A 23 2.51 -44.91 7.52
C ASP A 23 1.75 -43.99 8.49
N VAL A 24 1.05 -44.59 9.44
CA VAL A 24 0.26 -43.91 10.47
C VAL A 24 1.10 -42.99 11.36
N ASN A 25 2.40 -43.24 11.52
CA ASN A 25 3.29 -42.38 12.31
C ASN A 25 3.65 -41.08 11.59
N THR A 26 3.38 -40.99 10.29
CA THR A 26 3.58 -39.77 9.48
C THR A 26 2.32 -38.90 9.38
N LEU A 27 1.19 -39.37 9.92
CA LEU A 27 -0.05 -38.60 9.91
C LEU A 27 0.05 -37.43 10.90
N PRO A 28 -0.41 -36.23 10.51
CA PRO A 28 -0.40 -35.09 11.39
C PRO A 28 -1.33 -35.32 12.59
N THR A 29 -0.90 -34.86 13.76
CA THR A 29 -1.70 -34.86 14.97
C THR A 29 -2.92 -33.96 14.83
N GLN A 30 -3.93 -34.14 15.68
CA GLN A 30 -5.11 -33.29 15.69
C GLN A 30 -4.75 -31.80 15.86
N ALA A 31 -3.80 -31.47 16.75
CA ALA A 31 -3.32 -30.10 16.95
C ALA A 31 -2.66 -29.52 15.70
N GLU A 32 -1.88 -30.32 14.96
CA GLU A 32 -1.27 -29.89 13.69
C GLU A 32 -2.33 -29.66 12.59
N ILE A 33 -3.37 -30.50 12.54
CA ILE A 33 -4.50 -30.34 11.61
C ILE A 33 -5.26 -29.05 11.94
N GLU A 34 -5.58 -28.81 13.21
CA GLU A 34 -6.28 -27.61 13.69
C GLU A 34 -5.45 -26.35 13.41
N HIS A 35 -4.15 -26.37 13.69
CA HIS A 35 -3.23 -25.28 13.38
C HIS A 35 -3.18 -24.98 11.87
N ARG A 36 -3.02 -26.02 11.03
CA ARG A 36 -3.05 -25.86 9.56
C ARG A 36 -4.38 -25.31 9.06
N PHE A 37 -5.51 -25.73 9.65
CA PHE A 37 -6.83 -25.23 9.32
C PHE A 37 -6.99 -23.74 9.71
N TYR A 38 -6.54 -23.36 10.90
CA TYR A 38 -6.53 -21.98 11.38
C TYR A 38 -5.72 -21.07 10.46
N GLU A 39 -4.47 -21.44 10.17
CA GLU A 39 -3.57 -20.70 9.28
C GLU A 39 -4.18 -20.50 7.89
N ARG A 40 -4.73 -21.57 7.29
CA ARG A 40 -5.39 -21.50 5.98
C ARG A 40 -6.61 -20.59 6.00
N SER A 41 -7.41 -20.64 7.07
CA SER A 41 -8.61 -19.81 7.25
C SER A 41 -8.25 -18.34 7.44
N MET A 42 -7.27 -18.04 8.28
CA MET A 42 -6.74 -16.69 8.48
C MET A 42 -6.16 -16.11 7.19
N ALA A 43 -5.37 -16.90 6.44
CA ALA A 43 -4.85 -16.48 5.14
C ALA A 43 -5.97 -16.16 4.14
N ALA A 44 -7.05 -16.94 4.12
CA ALA A 44 -8.21 -16.68 3.26
C ALA A 44 -8.94 -15.38 3.66
N LEU A 45 -9.13 -15.15 4.95
CA LEU A 45 -9.74 -13.93 5.48
C LEU A 45 -8.86 -12.70 5.18
N ASN A 46 -7.54 -12.80 5.38
CA ASN A 46 -6.60 -11.73 5.07
C ASN A 46 -6.62 -11.38 3.58
N ARG A 47 -6.67 -12.37 2.69
CA ARG A 47 -6.86 -12.13 1.24
C ARG A 47 -8.18 -11.43 0.93
N LYS A 48 -9.28 -11.80 1.60
CA LYS A 48 -10.59 -11.16 1.43
C LYS A 48 -10.56 -9.70 1.90
N LYS A 49 -9.96 -9.43 3.06
CA LYS A 49 -9.75 -8.08 3.60
C LYS A 49 -8.88 -7.23 2.67
N ALA A 50 -7.75 -7.78 2.19
CA ALA A 50 -6.86 -7.08 1.26
C ALA A 50 -7.57 -6.68 -0.06
N ARG A 51 -8.38 -7.58 -0.61
CA ARG A 51 -9.23 -7.28 -1.78
C ARG A 51 -10.27 -6.21 -1.48
N ALA A 52 -10.89 -6.25 -0.29
CA ALA A 52 -11.88 -5.27 0.11
C ALA A 52 -11.27 -3.87 0.28
N ILE A 53 -10.11 -3.77 0.92
CA ILE A 53 -9.34 -2.53 1.05
C ILE A 53 -9.00 -1.96 -0.32
N TYR A 54 -8.47 -2.77 -1.24
CA TYR A 54 -8.07 -2.29 -2.56
C TYR A 54 -9.22 -1.68 -3.38
N ARG A 55 -10.47 -2.11 -3.16
CA ARG A 55 -11.65 -1.52 -3.82
C ARG A 55 -11.94 -0.08 -3.41
N TYR A 56 -11.41 0.37 -2.27
CA TYR A 56 -11.49 1.76 -1.84
C TYR A 56 -10.39 2.64 -2.44
N SER A 57 -9.53 2.10 -3.32
CA SER A 57 -8.53 2.92 -3.99
C SER A 57 -9.19 4.04 -4.79
N VAL A 58 -8.59 5.22 -4.75
CA VAL A 58 -9.04 6.42 -5.46
C VAL A 58 -8.03 6.68 -6.58
N PHE A 59 -8.37 6.24 -7.78
CA PHE A 59 -7.55 6.46 -8.98
C PHE A 59 -8.04 7.67 -9.77
N PRO A 60 -7.14 8.43 -10.43
CA PRO A 60 -7.51 9.45 -11.41
C PRO A 60 -8.46 8.87 -12.46
N GLY A 61 -9.58 9.57 -12.71
CA GLY A 61 -10.60 9.13 -13.66
C GLY A 61 -11.27 7.77 -13.35
N ASN A 62 -11.14 7.25 -12.12
CA ASN A 62 -11.59 5.91 -11.71
C ASN A 62 -10.98 4.75 -12.54
N VAL A 63 -9.80 4.95 -13.14
CA VAL A 63 -9.11 3.90 -13.92
C VAL A 63 -7.97 3.31 -13.10
N PRO A 64 -8.07 2.04 -12.65
CA PRO A 64 -6.99 1.39 -11.92
C PRO A 64 -5.70 1.33 -12.73
N ALA A 65 -4.61 1.80 -12.13
CA ALA A 65 -3.27 1.71 -12.70
C ALA A 65 -2.48 0.56 -12.08
N LYS A 66 -1.70 -0.15 -12.91
CA LYS A 66 -0.74 -1.18 -12.49
C LYS A 66 0.60 -0.97 -13.19
N PHE A 67 1.65 -0.91 -12.39
CA PHE A 67 3.03 -0.87 -12.86
C PHE A 67 3.85 -1.88 -12.07
N THR A 68 4.87 -2.48 -12.68
CA THR A 68 5.76 -3.47 -12.04
C THR A 68 7.21 -3.07 -12.27
N PHE A 69 8.13 -3.61 -11.47
CA PHE A 69 9.55 -3.24 -11.59
C PHE A 69 10.14 -3.62 -12.96
N GLU A 70 9.63 -4.66 -13.59
CA GLU A 70 10.05 -5.11 -14.93
C GLU A 70 9.71 -4.10 -16.02
N LYS A 71 8.73 -3.21 -15.77
CA LYS A 71 8.36 -2.13 -16.70
C LYS A 71 9.21 -0.87 -16.52
N TRP A 72 10.06 -0.80 -15.50
CA TRP A 72 10.95 0.34 -15.31
C TRP A 72 12.02 0.32 -16.42
N GLN A 73 12.12 1.41 -17.18
CA GLN A 73 13.01 1.55 -18.33
C GLN A 73 14.05 2.65 -18.08
N PRO A 74 15.19 2.34 -17.45
CA PRO A 74 16.23 3.32 -17.16
C PRO A 74 16.80 4.03 -18.40
N GLU A 75 16.78 3.35 -19.55
CA GLU A 75 17.26 3.82 -20.85
C GLU A 75 16.50 5.02 -21.41
N LEU A 76 15.30 5.33 -20.90
CA LEU A 76 14.54 6.53 -21.28
C LEU A 76 15.12 7.82 -20.66
N GLN A 77 15.98 7.68 -19.64
CA GLN A 77 16.62 8.80 -18.96
C GLN A 77 17.98 9.12 -19.58
N THR A 78 18.37 10.41 -19.55
CA THR A 78 19.70 10.85 -19.99
C THR A 78 20.78 10.23 -19.10
N ASP A 79 20.59 10.27 -17.78
CA ASP A 79 21.44 9.56 -16.82
C ASP A 79 20.85 8.18 -16.51
N GLN A 80 21.21 7.20 -17.33
CA GLN A 80 20.73 5.83 -17.19
C GLN A 80 21.25 5.19 -15.89
N GLN A 81 22.46 5.53 -15.44
CA GLN A 81 23.04 4.93 -14.24
C GLN A 81 22.32 5.40 -12.98
N ASN A 82 22.03 6.69 -12.87
CA ASN A 82 21.21 7.22 -11.80
C ASN A 82 19.80 6.61 -11.81
N SER A 83 19.16 6.52 -12.98
CA SER A 83 17.85 5.88 -13.14
C SER A 83 17.82 4.40 -12.72
N ARG A 84 18.89 3.63 -13.06
CA ARG A 84 19.08 2.24 -12.59
C ARG A 84 19.25 2.17 -11.08
N ASN A 85 20.10 3.03 -10.53
CA ASN A 85 20.35 3.09 -9.09
C ASN A 85 19.06 3.41 -8.31
N LEU A 86 18.24 4.33 -8.82
CA LEU A 86 16.96 4.71 -8.24
C LEU A 86 15.95 3.55 -8.23
N GLY A 87 15.82 2.85 -9.37
CA GLY A 87 15.00 1.63 -9.47
C GLY A 87 15.45 0.54 -8.49
N ASN A 88 16.76 0.30 -8.40
CA ASN A 88 17.35 -0.67 -7.46
C ASN A 88 17.10 -0.28 -5.99
N ARG A 89 17.21 1.01 -5.65
CA ARG A 89 16.91 1.51 -4.30
C ARG A 89 15.43 1.32 -3.96
N ALA A 90 14.52 1.64 -4.87
CA ALA A 90 13.09 1.41 -4.68
C ALA A 90 12.76 -0.07 -4.47
N TYR A 91 13.38 -0.96 -5.25
CA TYR A 91 13.21 -2.41 -5.09
C TYR A 91 13.74 -2.91 -3.74
N LYS A 92 14.93 -2.44 -3.31
CA LYS A 92 15.48 -2.77 -1.98
C LYS A 92 14.58 -2.29 -0.85
N LEU A 93 14.08 -1.04 -0.91
CA LEU A 93 13.13 -0.52 0.07
C LEU A 93 11.85 -1.35 0.12
N THR A 94 11.32 -1.73 -1.05
CA THR A 94 10.14 -2.60 -1.13
C THR A 94 10.35 -3.93 -0.42
N LYS A 95 11.52 -4.56 -0.57
CA LYS A 95 11.86 -5.76 0.20
C LYS A 95 11.91 -5.51 1.70
N GLN A 96 12.52 -4.41 2.14
CA GLN A 96 12.55 -4.08 3.57
C GLN A 96 11.15 -3.83 4.14
N MET A 97 10.26 -3.24 3.35
CA MET A 97 8.87 -2.95 3.74
C MET A 97 8.00 -4.20 3.95
N THR A 98 8.43 -5.38 3.50
CA THR A 98 7.72 -6.62 3.83
C THR A 98 7.96 -7.07 5.26
N GLU A 99 9.09 -6.68 5.84
CA GLU A 99 9.53 -7.07 7.18
C GLU A 99 9.22 -6.00 8.21
N VAL A 100 9.55 -4.74 7.89
CA VAL A 100 9.41 -3.60 8.80
C VAL A 100 8.62 -2.50 8.09
N PRO A 101 7.51 -2.00 8.66
CA PRO A 101 6.78 -0.92 8.04
C PRO A 101 7.60 0.37 7.94
N LYS A 102 7.51 1.05 6.79
CA LYS A 102 8.28 2.28 6.52
C LYS A 102 7.43 3.31 5.79
N ASN A 103 7.73 4.57 6.07
CA ASN A 103 7.31 5.65 5.19
C ASN A 103 8.42 5.90 4.17
N VAL A 104 8.07 5.94 2.88
CA VAL A 104 8.99 6.17 1.77
C VAL A 104 8.48 7.32 0.92
N VAL A 105 9.35 8.27 0.61
CA VAL A 105 9.01 9.44 -0.21
C VAL A 105 9.77 9.41 -1.53
N LEU A 106 9.05 9.56 -2.63
CA LEU A 106 9.57 9.81 -3.97
C LEU A 106 9.29 11.27 -4.29
N PHE A 107 10.33 12.09 -4.44
CA PHE A 107 10.16 13.51 -4.73
C PHE A 107 10.96 13.93 -5.97
N GLY A 108 10.47 14.96 -6.66
CA GLY A 108 11.14 15.56 -7.82
C GLY A 108 10.15 15.98 -8.91
N PRO A 109 10.63 16.43 -10.08
CA PRO A 109 9.81 17.01 -11.13
C PRO A 109 8.75 16.08 -11.70
N ARG A 110 7.69 16.64 -12.28
CA ARG A 110 6.64 15.89 -12.97
C ARG A 110 7.18 15.07 -14.14
N GLY A 111 6.58 13.91 -14.38
CA GLY A 111 6.90 13.07 -15.54
C GLY A 111 8.19 12.26 -15.46
N THR A 112 8.92 12.32 -14.34
CA THR A 112 10.17 11.56 -14.10
C THR A 112 9.95 10.09 -13.71
N GLY A 113 8.70 9.66 -13.52
CA GLY A 113 8.35 8.26 -13.24
C GLY A 113 8.09 7.90 -11.77
N LYS A 114 7.95 8.89 -10.88
CA LYS A 114 7.66 8.68 -9.45
C LYS A 114 6.43 7.79 -9.20
N THR A 115 5.28 8.17 -9.75
CA THR A 115 4.02 7.39 -9.63
C THR A 115 4.18 5.98 -10.19
N SER A 116 4.86 5.80 -11.32
CA SER A 116 5.13 4.48 -11.90
C SER A 116 5.97 3.62 -10.96
N LEU A 117 7.05 4.16 -10.40
CA LEU A 117 7.91 3.41 -9.49
C LEU A 117 7.20 3.12 -8.16
N ALA A 118 6.43 4.07 -7.62
CA ALA A 118 5.59 3.85 -6.44
C ALA A 118 4.52 2.77 -6.68
N LEU A 119 3.90 2.73 -7.86
CA LEU A 119 2.99 1.66 -8.27
C LEU A 119 3.70 0.31 -8.39
N ALA A 120 4.97 0.26 -8.83
CA ALA A 120 5.77 -0.97 -8.80
C ALA A 120 5.97 -1.49 -7.39
N MET A 121 6.34 -0.60 -6.46
CA MET A 121 6.49 -0.92 -5.03
C MET A 121 5.16 -1.46 -4.46
N LEU A 122 4.07 -0.73 -4.65
CA LEU A 122 2.73 -1.13 -4.17
C LEU A 122 2.29 -2.46 -4.75
N THR A 123 2.48 -2.66 -6.06
CA THR A 123 2.12 -3.91 -6.74
C THR A 123 2.90 -5.08 -6.18
N ARG A 124 4.21 -4.94 -6.00
CA ARG A 124 5.07 -6.00 -5.45
C ARG A 124 4.66 -6.38 -4.03
N LEU A 125 4.38 -5.40 -3.16
CA LEU A 125 3.94 -5.64 -1.78
C LEU A 125 2.58 -6.35 -1.74
N ARG A 126 1.66 -5.97 -2.64
CA ARG A 126 0.37 -6.65 -2.80
C ARG A 126 0.50 -8.08 -3.29
N ASP A 127 1.40 -8.33 -4.24
CA ASP A 127 1.69 -9.67 -4.75
C ASP A 127 2.32 -10.56 -3.65
N GLN A 128 2.94 -9.96 -2.62
CA GLN A 128 3.42 -10.63 -1.41
C GLN A 128 2.37 -10.76 -0.31
N GLY A 129 1.11 -10.42 -0.60
CA GLY A 129 -0.03 -10.64 0.29
C GLY A 129 -0.38 -9.46 1.19
N GLN A 130 0.34 -8.33 1.13
CA GLN A 130 -0.03 -7.14 1.89
C GLN A 130 -1.27 -6.45 1.31
N SER A 131 -2.12 -5.89 2.17
CA SER A 131 -3.24 -5.06 1.75
C SER A 131 -2.73 -3.69 1.28
N GLY A 132 -2.71 -3.48 -0.03
CA GLY A 132 -2.33 -2.20 -0.63
C GLY A 132 -3.54 -1.32 -0.97
N LEU A 133 -3.38 -0.01 -0.83
CA LEU A 133 -4.36 1.01 -1.21
C LEU A 133 -3.68 2.13 -1.99
N PHE A 134 -4.27 2.55 -3.11
CA PHE A 134 -3.81 3.71 -3.88
C PHE A 134 -4.77 4.88 -3.66
N ILE A 135 -4.25 6.06 -3.33
CA ILE A 135 -5.02 7.29 -3.16
C ILE A 135 -4.33 8.41 -3.95
N SER A 136 -4.97 8.87 -5.03
CA SER A 136 -4.64 10.18 -5.60
C SER A 136 -5.16 11.27 -4.65
N THR A 137 -4.27 12.13 -4.16
CA THR A 137 -4.66 13.16 -3.19
C THR A 137 -5.53 14.25 -3.82
N ALA A 138 -5.30 14.57 -5.09
CA ALA A 138 -6.14 15.48 -5.87
C ALA A 138 -7.58 14.97 -5.99
N GLU A 139 -7.77 13.70 -6.36
CA GLU A 139 -9.11 13.10 -6.48
C GLU A 139 -9.79 12.94 -5.12
N LEU A 140 -9.04 12.64 -4.07
CA LEU A 140 -9.59 12.61 -2.71
C LEU A 140 -10.09 14.00 -2.29
N SER A 141 -9.32 15.05 -2.56
CA SER A 141 -9.73 16.44 -2.30
C SER A 141 -11.02 16.81 -3.05
N ASN A 142 -11.12 16.43 -4.33
CA ASN A 142 -12.33 16.63 -5.13
C ASN A 142 -13.53 15.87 -4.53
N LEU A 143 -13.38 14.60 -4.19
CA LEU A 143 -14.43 13.80 -3.54
C LEU A 143 -14.88 14.41 -2.22
N MET A 144 -13.96 14.94 -1.42
CA MET A 144 -14.29 15.67 -0.20
C MET A 144 -15.05 16.97 -0.50
N GLY A 145 -14.85 17.62 -1.64
CA GLY A 145 -15.66 18.76 -2.06
C GLY A 145 -17.12 18.40 -2.33
N LEU A 146 -17.36 17.23 -2.94
CA LEU A 146 -18.71 16.77 -3.29
C LEU A 146 -19.53 16.29 -2.08
N GLN A 147 -18.90 16.05 -0.93
CA GLN A 147 -19.56 15.49 0.25
C GLN A 147 -20.67 16.39 0.84
N TYR A 148 -20.62 17.69 0.55
CA TYR A 148 -21.59 18.66 1.06
C TYR A 148 -22.93 18.58 0.34
N ASP A 149 -22.95 18.05 -0.88
CA ASP A 149 -24.13 17.98 -1.74
C ASP A 149 -24.71 16.54 -1.85
N ALA A 150 -23.95 15.52 -1.44
CA ALA A 150 -24.25 14.12 -1.73
C ALA A 150 -24.02 13.18 -0.50
N PRO A 151 -25.08 12.67 0.15
CA PRO A 151 -24.96 11.80 1.33
C PRO A 151 -24.22 10.47 1.09
N ASP A 152 -24.34 9.90 -0.10
CA ASP A 152 -23.64 8.68 -0.53
C ASP A 152 -22.13 8.88 -0.62
N VAL A 153 -21.68 10.08 -1.00
CA VAL A 153 -20.26 10.46 -1.01
C VAL A 153 -19.68 10.43 0.41
N ARG A 154 -20.44 10.86 1.43
CA ARG A 154 -19.99 10.79 2.84
C ARG A 154 -19.73 9.35 3.30
N LEU A 155 -20.62 8.42 2.94
CA LEU A 155 -20.45 7.00 3.26
C LEU A 155 -19.22 6.42 2.54
N ARG A 156 -19.03 6.77 1.26
CA ARG A 156 -17.85 6.38 0.50
C ARG A 156 -16.55 6.91 1.13
N LEU A 157 -16.52 8.18 1.53
CA LEU A 157 -15.37 8.81 2.20
C LEU A 157 -15.05 8.14 3.54
N ALA A 158 -16.06 7.78 4.35
CA ALA A 158 -15.85 7.04 5.58
C ALA A 158 -15.18 5.67 5.31
N GLY A 159 -15.61 4.97 4.25
CA GLY A 159 -14.98 3.73 3.79
C GLY A 159 -13.54 3.91 3.32
N ILE A 160 -13.27 4.99 2.56
CA ILE A 160 -11.92 5.36 2.12
C ILE A 160 -11.03 5.66 3.32
N GLU A 161 -11.46 6.51 4.26
CA GLU A 161 -10.70 6.86 5.47
C GLU A 161 -10.37 5.61 6.29
N ARG A 162 -11.34 4.70 6.47
CA ARG A 162 -11.10 3.42 7.13
C ARG A 162 -10.04 2.58 6.39
N ALA A 163 -10.17 2.45 5.08
CA ALA A 163 -9.20 1.71 4.28
C ALA A 163 -7.79 2.33 4.37
N MET A 164 -7.67 3.66 4.36
CA MET A 164 -6.40 4.37 4.53
C MET A 164 -5.74 4.09 5.90
N LYS A 165 -6.55 3.93 6.95
CA LYS A 165 -6.05 3.57 8.30
C LYS A 165 -5.63 2.11 8.41
N GLU A 166 -6.31 1.20 7.70
CA GLU A 166 -6.15 -0.26 7.85
C GLU A 166 -5.22 -0.91 6.82
N ALA A 167 -4.96 -0.27 5.67
CA ALA A 167 -4.11 -0.83 4.62
C ALA A 167 -2.68 -1.07 5.13
N GLY A 168 -2.15 -2.28 4.89
CA GLY A 168 -0.75 -2.62 5.14
C GLY A 168 0.21 -1.67 4.44
N VAL A 169 -0.15 -1.25 3.22
CA VAL A 169 0.58 -0.24 2.44
C VAL A 169 -0.39 0.78 1.87
N LEU A 170 -0.17 2.06 2.20
CA LEU A 170 -0.90 3.19 1.65
C LEU A 170 0.00 3.94 0.67
N LEU A 171 -0.42 4.09 -0.58
CA LEU A 171 0.22 4.97 -1.55
C LEU A 171 -0.57 6.28 -1.65
N LEU A 172 0.04 7.39 -1.24
CA LEU A 172 -0.44 8.75 -1.45
C LEU A 172 0.26 9.31 -2.70
N ASP A 173 -0.47 9.36 -3.81
CA ASP A 173 0.04 9.82 -5.10
C ASP A 173 -0.19 11.33 -5.27
N ASP A 174 0.81 12.00 -5.83
CA ASP A 174 0.89 13.46 -6.05
C ASP A 174 0.55 14.33 -4.83
N PHE A 175 0.98 13.91 -3.63
CA PHE A 175 0.78 14.61 -2.36
C PHE A 175 1.26 16.07 -2.41
N GLY A 176 0.37 16.99 -2.04
CA GLY A 176 0.59 18.44 -2.09
C GLY A 176 -0.10 19.13 -3.27
N THR A 177 -0.54 18.40 -4.29
CA THR A 177 -1.23 18.98 -5.46
C THR A 177 -2.53 19.68 -5.09
N GLU A 178 -3.22 19.20 -4.05
CA GLU A 178 -4.46 19.80 -3.53
C GLU A 178 -4.24 21.16 -2.84
N GLY A 179 -3.00 21.53 -2.52
CA GLY A 179 -2.63 22.84 -1.98
C GLY A 179 -2.36 23.90 -3.05
N GLY A 180 -2.44 23.56 -4.33
CA GLY A 180 -2.16 24.46 -5.44
C GLY A 180 -0.81 24.22 -6.11
N MET A 181 -0.51 25.00 -7.15
CA MET A 181 0.76 24.90 -7.88
C MET A 181 1.84 25.79 -7.24
N LYS A 182 3.13 25.53 -7.51
CA LYS A 182 4.29 26.18 -6.86
C LYS A 182 4.25 27.73 -6.76
N LEU A 183 3.55 28.42 -7.66
CA LEU A 183 3.44 29.89 -7.66
C LEU A 183 2.27 30.44 -6.82
N ASP A 184 1.36 29.59 -6.36
CA ASP A 184 0.17 29.95 -5.57
C ASP A 184 -0.14 28.84 -4.57
N ILE A 185 0.82 28.59 -3.67
CA ILE A 185 0.70 27.57 -2.61
C ILE A 185 -0.27 28.08 -1.55
N LYS A 186 -1.35 27.35 -1.33
CA LYS A 186 -2.37 27.62 -0.33
C LYS A 186 -2.40 26.51 0.71
N PRO A 187 -2.79 26.84 1.95
CA PRO A 187 -3.12 25.82 2.94
C PRO A 187 -4.18 24.88 2.38
N VAL A 188 -3.96 23.57 2.55
CA VAL A 188 -4.94 22.56 2.17
C VAL A 188 -6.20 22.75 3.01
N ARG A 189 -7.38 22.46 2.44
CA ARG A 189 -8.65 22.59 3.13
C ARG A 189 -8.63 21.85 4.48
N ARG A 190 -9.21 22.47 5.51
CA ARG A 190 -9.10 22.01 6.90
C ARG A 190 -9.56 20.57 7.11
N ASP A 191 -10.68 20.19 6.50
CA ASP A 191 -11.24 18.85 6.60
C ASP A 191 -10.29 17.77 6.03
N MET A 192 -9.62 18.04 4.92
CA MET A 192 -8.60 17.17 4.33
C MET A 192 -7.36 17.07 5.23
N GLN A 193 -6.90 18.18 5.82
CA GLN A 193 -5.82 18.15 6.80
C GLN A 193 -6.17 17.29 8.02
N GLU A 194 -7.39 17.44 8.56
CA GLU A 194 -7.86 16.66 9.70
C GLU A 194 -7.98 15.17 9.36
N LEU A 195 -8.47 14.81 8.16
CA LEU A 195 -8.53 13.43 7.67
C LEU A 195 -7.12 12.83 7.58
N MET A 196 -6.19 13.53 6.91
CA MET A 196 -4.82 13.06 6.75
C MET A 196 -4.10 12.93 8.10
N TYR A 197 -4.37 13.83 9.05
CA TYR A 197 -3.85 13.72 10.42
C TYR A 197 -4.37 12.49 11.16
N ARG A 198 -5.67 12.19 11.06
CA ARG A 198 -6.25 10.96 11.65
C ARG A 198 -5.65 9.70 11.00
N VAL A 199 -5.44 9.71 9.69
CA VAL A 199 -4.81 8.60 8.97
C VAL A 199 -3.36 8.42 9.41
N ALA A 200 -2.55 9.49 9.44
CA ALA A 200 -1.16 9.43 9.86
C ALA A 200 -1.01 8.92 11.29
N ASN A 201 -1.86 9.38 12.22
CA ASN A 201 -1.88 8.89 13.61
C ASN A 201 -2.21 7.40 13.69
N ALA A 202 -3.21 6.92 12.96
CA ALA A 202 -3.60 5.50 12.99
C ALA A 202 -2.51 4.56 12.43
N ARG A 203 -1.56 5.11 11.66
CA ARG A 203 -0.43 4.41 11.04
C ARG A 203 0.88 4.57 11.81
N LEU A 204 0.87 5.29 12.93
CA LEU A 204 2.03 5.51 13.80
C LEU A 204 1.94 4.63 15.05
N ASP A 205 3.05 4.04 15.44
CA ASP A 205 3.27 3.49 16.77
C ASP A 205 3.76 4.62 17.69
N PHE A 206 2.98 4.97 18.71
CA PHE A 206 3.27 6.13 19.56
C PHE A 206 4.40 5.89 20.56
N GLU A 207 4.69 4.64 20.92
CA GLU A 207 5.76 4.31 21.87
C GLU A 207 7.13 4.42 21.20
N SER A 208 7.27 3.82 20.03
CA SER A 208 8.51 3.82 19.24
C SER A 208 8.64 5.03 18.30
N ASN A 209 7.57 5.81 18.14
CA ASN A 209 7.45 6.90 17.16
C ASN A 209 7.85 6.45 15.74
N SER A 210 7.43 5.24 15.37
CA SER A 210 7.76 4.60 14.10
C SER A 210 6.49 4.16 13.34
N PRO A 211 6.55 3.99 12.01
CA PRO A 211 5.39 3.50 11.27
C PRO A 211 5.02 2.08 11.73
N ARG A 212 3.75 1.85 12.09
CA ARG A 212 3.20 0.50 12.25
C ARG A 212 2.59 -0.05 10.96
N LEU A 213 2.32 0.81 9.98
CA LEU A 213 1.87 0.47 8.63
C LEU A 213 2.61 1.34 7.62
N SER A 214 2.95 0.78 6.46
CA SER A 214 3.83 1.41 5.46
C SER A 214 3.14 2.48 4.64
N THR A 215 3.77 3.63 4.42
CA THR A 215 3.20 4.68 3.55
C THR A 215 4.19 5.04 2.44
N ILE A 216 3.78 4.94 1.19
CA ILE A 216 4.55 5.42 0.04
C ILE A 216 3.94 6.75 -0.38
N ILE A 217 4.76 7.76 -0.58
CA ILE A 217 4.31 9.11 -0.93
C ILE A 217 5.06 9.54 -2.17
N THR A 218 4.35 10.03 -3.17
CA THR A 218 4.98 10.74 -4.29
C THR A 218 4.61 12.21 -4.21
N THR A 219 5.56 13.11 -4.44
CA THR A 219 5.30 14.56 -4.43
C THR A 219 6.18 15.30 -5.43
N ASN A 220 5.66 16.40 -5.98
CA ASN A 220 6.46 17.34 -6.77
C ASN A 220 6.93 18.53 -5.91
N ASN A 221 6.63 18.52 -4.62
CA ASN A 221 6.86 19.61 -3.70
C ASN A 221 8.09 19.37 -2.84
N GLU A 222 8.75 20.47 -2.50
CA GLU A 222 9.80 20.47 -1.49
C GLU A 222 9.19 20.34 -0.09
N LEU A 223 10.01 19.95 0.89
CA LEU A 223 9.54 19.82 2.27
C LEU A 223 8.99 21.15 2.82
N SER A 224 9.68 22.25 2.53
CA SER A 224 9.25 23.60 2.91
C SER A 224 7.87 23.93 2.33
N GLU A 225 7.63 23.64 1.04
CA GLU A 225 6.33 23.84 0.39
C GLU A 225 5.23 23.02 1.08
N LEU A 226 5.50 21.74 1.41
CA LEU A 226 4.55 20.90 2.13
C LEU A 226 4.25 21.42 3.55
N GLU A 227 5.23 22.02 4.24
CA GLU A 227 5.06 22.64 5.55
C GLU A 227 4.21 23.93 5.50
N HIS A 228 4.12 24.59 4.34
CA HIS A 228 3.18 25.70 4.13
C HIS A 228 1.75 25.19 3.86
N MET A 229 1.62 24.02 3.24
CA MET A 229 0.33 23.42 2.88
C MET A 229 -0.36 22.71 4.04
N TYR A 230 0.42 22.02 4.88
CA TYR A 230 -0.09 21.19 5.98
C TYR A 230 0.58 21.53 7.31
N ASN A 231 -0.13 21.23 8.39
CA ASN A 231 0.45 21.30 9.73
C ASN A 231 1.76 20.48 9.84
N SER A 232 2.80 21.07 10.43
CA SER A 232 4.11 20.45 10.66
C SER A 232 4.03 19.10 11.39
N LYS A 233 3.05 18.91 12.28
CA LYS A 233 2.79 17.64 12.97
C LYS A 233 2.34 16.53 12.01
N LEU A 234 1.63 16.85 10.93
CA LEU A 234 1.26 15.89 9.90
C LEU A 234 2.48 15.53 9.06
N ILE A 235 3.21 16.55 8.61
CA ILE A 235 4.45 16.38 7.84
C ILE A 235 5.46 15.51 8.59
N SER A 236 5.68 15.76 9.89
CA SER A 236 6.62 14.99 10.70
C SER A 236 6.26 13.52 10.86
N ARG A 237 4.98 13.16 10.69
CA ARG A 237 4.49 11.77 10.76
C ARG A 237 4.56 11.05 9.42
N LEU A 238 4.39 11.78 8.32
CA LEU A 238 4.34 11.21 6.98
C LEU A 238 5.73 11.16 6.33
N ILE A 239 6.49 12.25 6.42
CA ILE A 239 7.77 12.40 5.73
C ILE A 239 8.89 11.82 6.60
N PRO A 240 9.62 10.78 6.14
CA PRO A 240 10.72 10.20 6.88
C PRO A 240 11.88 11.20 6.97
N LYS A 241 12.53 11.25 8.14
CA LYS A 241 13.75 12.06 8.34
C LYS A 241 15.00 11.42 7.72
N SER A 242 15.01 10.09 7.56
CA SER A 242 16.14 9.38 6.98
C SER A 242 16.16 9.51 5.46
N LYS A 243 17.32 9.89 4.91
CA LYS A 243 17.57 9.91 3.46
C LYS A 243 17.46 8.53 2.82
N ASP A 244 17.59 7.45 3.59
CA ASP A 244 17.50 6.08 3.07
C ASP A 244 16.10 5.76 2.55
N CYS A 245 15.08 6.35 3.17
CA CYS A 245 13.68 6.20 2.78
C CYS A 245 13.21 7.29 1.80
N THR A 246 14.15 8.06 1.24
CA THR A 246 13.86 9.12 0.28
C THR A 246 14.52 8.80 -1.06
N LEU A 247 13.71 8.81 -2.11
CA LEU A 247 14.12 8.61 -3.50
C LEU A 247 14.01 9.95 -4.23
N ASN A 248 15.17 10.48 -4.64
CA ASN A 248 15.28 11.78 -5.30
C ASN A 248 15.25 11.61 -6.83
N PHE A 249 14.29 12.28 -7.48
CA PHE A 249 14.10 12.29 -8.93
C PHE A 249 14.47 13.64 -9.58
N GLU A 250 15.04 14.61 -8.85
CA GLU A 250 15.38 15.95 -9.35
C GLU A 250 16.23 15.93 -10.63
N ASP A 251 17.19 15.03 -10.71
CA ASP A 251 18.11 14.95 -11.86
C ASP A 251 17.54 14.16 -13.05
N LEU A 252 16.31 13.62 -12.93
CA LEU A 252 15.66 12.88 -14.01
C LEU A 252 14.81 13.81 -14.88
N LYS A 253 14.64 13.44 -16.16
CA LYS A 253 13.86 14.19 -17.14
C LYS A 253 12.45 13.62 -17.28
N ASP A 254 11.55 14.45 -17.82
CA ASP A 254 10.22 14.00 -18.23
C ASP A 254 10.34 12.98 -19.37
N VAL A 255 9.75 11.81 -19.15
CA VAL A 255 9.73 10.68 -20.09
C VAL A 255 8.31 10.32 -20.56
N ARG A 256 7.30 11.11 -20.19
CA ARG A 256 5.93 10.91 -20.68
C ARG A 256 5.89 11.09 -22.19
N GLY A 257 5.17 10.20 -22.87
CA GLY A 257 5.06 10.19 -24.33
C GLY A 257 6.30 9.69 -25.08
N LYS A 258 7.39 9.30 -24.39
CA LYS A 258 8.60 8.73 -25.02
C LYS A 258 8.55 7.21 -25.19
N GLN A 259 7.36 6.60 -25.23
CA GLN A 259 7.26 5.15 -25.47
C GLN A 259 7.73 4.83 -26.90
N LYS A 260 8.52 3.76 -27.03
CA LYS A 260 8.68 3.08 -28.32
C LYS A 260 7.44 2.25 -28.63
#